data_AF-A0A5A7PBL9-F1
#
_entry.id   AF-A0A5A7PBL9-F1
#
_cell.length_a   1.000
_cell.length_b   1.000
_cell.length_c   1.000
_cell.angle_alpha   90.00
_cell.angle_beta   90.00
_cell.angle_gamma   90.00
#
_symmetry.space_group_name_H-M   'P 1'
#
loop_
_entity.id
_entity.type
_entity.pdbx_description
1 polymer ?
#
loop_
_entity_poly.entity_id
_entity_poly.type
_entity_poly.pdbx_seq_one_letter_code
_entity_poly.pdbx_strand_id
1 'polypeptide(L)'
;MILWTNQILSSIPPRSTQTPLKSTSKSHSSLTNLACSVSVGPRRRCDLYDLHHELVPYAEAWSWQKAIVKEKKANYQNNVNLADCLIVLQHHPVYTLGTGSSEEYLNFDVKNAPFDLYRTERGGEVTYHGPGQLVLYPIINLRHYKMDLHWYLRALEEVVIRALSSAFAIQASRVEGLTGVWVGNEKLAAIGIKVSQWITYHGLALNITTDITPFDHIIPCGIQDRQVGSVKGLLKEKFRQKGYREGDEIGFDDYELIDIAHKSLIKEFCEVFQCDLGVNLCEKETGSFVDPL
;
A
#
# COMPACT_ATOMS: atom_id res chain seq x y z
N MET A 1 9.68 -8.69 -22.23
CA MET A 1 10.51 -7.49 -22.50
C MET A 1 10.70 -6.74 -21.20
N ILE A 2 11.92 -6.59 -20.65
CA ILE A 2 12.13 -5.77 -19.45
C ILE A 2 11.94 -4.31 -19.86
N LEU A 3 10.89 -3.68 -19.32
CA LEU A 3 10.55 -2.31 -19.68
C LEU A 3 11.34 -1.33 -18.80
N TRP A 4 12.16 -0.50 -19.44
CA TRP A 4 12.72 0.72 -18.87
C TRP A 4 11.88 1.89 -19.41
N THR A 5 11.03 2.48 -18.59
CA THR A 5 10.01 3.44 -19.08
C THR A 5 10.65 4.79 -19.46
N ASN A 6 10.48 5.18 -20.73
CA ASN A 6 10.81 6.50 -21.29
C ASN A 6 9.56 7.17 -21.96
N GLN A 7 8.36 6.94 -21.42
CA GLN A 7 7.14 7.64 -21.87
C GLN A 7 6.84 8.81 -20.93
N ILE A 8 6.40 9.94 -21.52
CA ILE A 8 5.91 11.12 -20.80
C ILE A 8 4.57 10.73 -20.16
N LEU A 9 4.63 10.11 -19.00
CA LEU A 9 3.49 9.78 -18.16
C LEU A 9 3.10 11.02 -17.34
N SER A 10 1.82 11.14 -16.98
CA SER A 10 1.32 12.26 -16.18
C SER A 10 2.15 12.41 -14.90
N SER A 11 2.45 13.65 -14.49
CA SER A 11 3.40 13.88 -13.38
C SER A 11 2.82 13.63 -11.99
N ILE A 12 1.49 13.55 -11.84
CA ILE A 12 0.80 13.46 -10.54
C ILE A 12 -0.46 12.58 -10.71
N PRO A 13 -0.82 11.72 -9.73
CA PRO A 13 -2.03 10.91 -9.79
C PRO A 13 -3.30 11.76 -9.91
N PRO A 14 -4.34 11.24 -10.61
CA PRO A 14 -5.65 11.89 -10.63
C PRO A 14 -6.23 11.97 -9.22
N ARG A 15 -7.01 13.03 -8.95
CA ARG A 15 -7.65 13.24 -7.65
C ARG A 15 -8.96 12.46 -7.59
N SER A 16 -9.19 11.81 -6.45
CA SER A 16 -10.49 11.22 -6.13
C SER A 16 -11.56 12.32 -5.99
N THR A 17 -12.75 12.07 -6.52
CA THR A 17 -13.93 12.96 -6.38
C THR A 17 -14.72 12.71 -5.10
N GLN A 18 -14.22 11.89 -4.17
CA GLN A 18 -14.96 11.53 -2.97
C GLN A 18 -15.05 12.68 -1.95
N THR A 19 -16.27 12.91 -1.48
CA THR A 19 -16.63 13.93 -0.48
C THR A 19 -16.11 13.52 0.89
N PRO A 20 -15.58 14.44 1.74
CA PRO A 20 -15.05 14.08 3.05
C PRO A 20 -16.12 13.41 3.93
N LEU A 21 -15.77 12.27 4.54
CA LEU A 21 -16.54 11.69 5.65
C LEU A 21 -16.58 12.69 6.81
N LYS A 22 -17.75 13.26 7.09
CA LYS A 22 -17.99 14.07 8.29
C LYS A 22 -17.78 13.22 9.53
N SER A 23 -16.72 13.49 10.28
CA SER A 23 -16.57 12.97 11.64
C SER A 23 -17.65 13.59 12.52
N THR A 24 -18.56 12.74 13.03
CA THR A 24 -19.50 13.17 14.07
C THR A 24 -18.95 12.73 15.41
N SER A 25 -18.39 13.68 16.17
CA SER A 25 -18.06 13.46 17.57
C SER A 25 -19.35 13.51 18.38
N LYS A 26 -19.74 12.38 18.96
CA LYS A 26 -20.67 12.35 20.09
C LYS A 26 -19.94 11.80 21.31
N SER A 27 -19.82 12.68 22.31
CA SER A 27 -19.30 12.37 23.63
C SER A 27 -20.29 11.52 24.40
N HIS A 28 -19.86 10.35 24.88
CA HIS A 28 -20.45 9.72 26.05
C HIS A 28 -19.36 9.21 26.99
N SER A 29 -19.46 9.67 28.22
CA SER A 29 -18.60 9.36 29.37
C SER A 29 -19.02 8.04 30.03
N SER A 30 -18.08 7.15 30.32
CA SER A 30 -17.78 6.69 31.70
C SER A 30 -16.72 5.56 31.74
N LEU A 31 -15.62 5.88 32.42
CA LEU A 31 -14.72 5.08 33.28
C LEU A 31 -14.48 3.59 32.99
N THR A 32 -13.22 3.23 32.68
CA THR A 32 -12.27 2.65 33.66
C THR A 32 -10.82 2.74 33.14
N ASN A 33 -9.90 3.09 34.03
CA ASN A 33 -8.50 3.43 33.77
C ASN A 33 -7.62 2.22 33.44
N LEU A 34 -6.95 2.27 32.29
CA LEU A 34 -5.58 1.78 32.14
C LEU A 34 -4.84 2.77 31.24
N ALA A 35 -4.30 3.84 31.84
CA ALA A 35 -3.63 4.91 31.13
C ALA A 35 -2.24 4.43 30.65
N CYS A 36 -2.18 3.93 29.42
CA CYS A 36 -0.94 3.99 28.64
C CYS A 36 -0.88 5.41 28.05
N SER A 37 -0.04 6.27 28.61
CA SER A 37 0.12 7.65 28.15
C SER A 37 0.76 7.67 26.76
N VAL A 38 -0.06 7.62 25.71
CA VAL A 38 0.36 7.99 24.36
C VAL A 38 0.52 9.50 24.37
N SER A 39 1.77 9.99 24.25
CA SER A 39 2.04 11.40 24.03
C SER A 39 1.42 11.81 22.68
N VAL A 40 0.28 12.50 22.72
CA VAL A 40 -0.37 13.03 21.52
C VAL A 40 0.41 14.27 21.06
N GLY A 41 1.43 14.04 20.25
CA GLY A 41 2.09 15.10 19.48
C GLY A 41 1.15 15.66 18.41
N PRO A 42 1.46 16.83 17.81
CA PRO A 42 0.66 17.36 16.72
C PRO A 42 0.69 16.41 15.52
N ARG A 43 -0.49 15.99 15.04
CA ARG A 43 -0.63 15.13 13.86
C ARG A 43 -0.24 15.90 12.60
N ARG A 44 0.51 15.25 11.69
CA ARG A 44 0.95 15.87 10.45
C ARG A 44 -0.07 15.67 9.34
N ARG A 45 -0.26 16.67 8.47
CA ARG A 45 -1.04 16.49 7.25
C ARG A 45 -0.34 15.50 6.30
N CYS A 46 -1.12 14.57 5.76
CA CYS A 46 -0.72 13.66 4.70
C CYS A 46 -1.77 13.72 3.57
N ASP A 47 -1.36 14.05 2.35
CA ASP A 47 -2.26 14.13 1.20
C ASP A 47 -2.55 12.72 0.68
N LEU A 48 -3.85 12.38 0.60
CA LEU A 48 -4.32 11.09 0.15
C LEU A 48 -4.70 11.13 -1.34
N TYR A 49 -4.10 10.24 -2.13
CA TYR A 49 -4.51 9.89 -3.49
C TYR A 49 -5.16 8.52 -3.47
N ASP A 50 -6.48 8.53 -3.31
CA ASP A 50 -7.25 7.31 -3.14
C ASP A 50 -7.82 6.80 -4.47
N LEU A 51 -7.27 5.68 -4.93
CA LEU A 51 -7.61 4.97 -6.16
C LEU A 51 -7.83 3.48 -5.85
N HIS A 52 -8.27 3.12 -4.64
CA HIS A 52 -8.35 1.72 -4.20
C HIS A 52 -9.28 0.84 -5.06
N HIS A 53 -10.19 1.41 -5.85
CA HIS A 53 -11.01 0.68 -6.83
C HIS A 53 -10.43 0.65 -8.25
N GLU A 54 -9.40 1.44 -8.51
CA GLU A 54 -8.85 1.60 -9.85
C GLU A 54 -7.68 0.65 -10.08
N LEU A 55 -7.67 0.02 -11.27
CA LEU A 55 -6.51 -0.69 -11.78
C LEU A 55 -5.61 0.29 -12.52
N VAL A 56 -4.42 0.52 -11.96
CA VAL A 56 -3.46 1.47 -12.52
C VAL A 56 -2.29 0.71 -13.15
N PRO A 57 -1.85 1.02 -14.37
CA PRO A 57 -0.63 0.47 -14.94
C PRO A 57 0.59 0.77 -14.04
N TYR A 58 1.42 -0.23 -13.79
CA TYR A 58 2.54 -0.10 -12.83
C TYR A 58 3.49 1.05 -13.20
N ALA A 59 3.83 1.17 -14.48
CA ALA A 59 4.69 2.23 -15.00
C ALA A 59 4.16 3.64 -14.66
N GLU A 60 2.84 3.84 -14.75
CA GLU A 60 2.20 5.12 -14.47
C GLU A 60 2.33 5.49 -12.99
N ALA A 61 1.89 4.62 -12.09
CA ALA A 61 2.03 4.82 -10.65
C ALA A 61 3.50 4.98 -10.20
N TRP A 62 4.43 4.27 -10.85
CA TRP A 62 5.85 4.42 -10.57
C TRP A 62 6.39 5.79 -11.00
N SER A 63 5.89 6.35 -12.12
CA SER A 63 6.23 7.70 -12.56
C SER A 63 5.72 8.77 -11.58
N TRP A 64 4.49 8.63 -11.08
CA TRP A 64 3.90 9.47 -10.04
C TRP A 64 4.74 9.51 -8.78
N GLN A 65 5.13 8.33 -8.26
CA GLN A 65 6.00 8.24 -7.10
C GLN A 65 7.31 8.99 -7.30
N LYS A 66 7.97 8.79 -8.45
CA LYS A 66 9.23 9.46 -8.78
C LYS A 66 9.07 10.98 -8.88
N ALA A 67 7.98 11.47 -9.48
CA ALA A 67 7.70 12.89 -9.59
C ALA A 67 7.47 13.55 -8.21
N ILE A 68 6.66 12.93 -7.35
CA ILE A 68 6.40 13.44 -5.99
C ILE A 68 7.68 13.43 -5.15
N VAL A 69 8.50 12.36 -5.24
CA VAL A 69 9.81 12.31 -4.57
C VAL A 69 10.72 13.42 -5.05
N LYS A 70 10.79 13.67 -6.36
CA LYS A 70 11.59 14.74 -6.95
C LYS A 70 11.14 16.12 -6.45
N GLU A 71 9.84 16.38 -6.43
CA GLU A 71 9.25 17.62 -5.93
C GLU A 71 9.56 17.85 -4.45
N LYS A 72 9.35 16.83 -3.60
CA LYS A 72 9.66 16.90 -2.16
C LYS A 72 11.14 17.19 -1.89
N LYS A 73 12.04 16.58 -2.67
CA LYS A 73 13.48 16.83 -2.57
C LYS A 73 13.84 18.28 -2.91
N ALA A 74 13.30 18.79 -4.02
CA ALA A 74 13.54 20.17 -4.46
C ALA A 74 13.01 21.19 -3.45
N ASN A 75 11.80 20.97 -2.94
CA ASN A 75 11.18 21.86 -1.95
C ASN A 75 11.91 21.84 -0.61
N TYR A 76 12.37 20.67 -0.16
CA TYR A 76 13.17 20.57 1.07
C TYR A 76 14.47 21.37 0.97
N GLN A 77 15.14 21.38 -0.19
CA GLN A 77 16.33 22.21 -0.42
C GLN A 77 16.05 23.72 -0.33
N ASN A 78 14.81 24.13 -0.62
CA ASN A 78 14.33 25.51 -0.51
C ASN A 78 13.69 25.83 0.85
N ASN A 79 13.88 24.98 1.87
CA ASN A 79 13.27 25.08 3.20
C ASN A 79 11.73 25.09 3.18
N VAL A 80 11.11 24.54 2.13
CA VAL A 80 9.66 24.36 2.02
C VAL A 80 9.31 22.95 2.52
N ASN A 81 8.50 22.89 3.58
CA ASN A 81 8.07 21.63 4.17
C ASN A 81 6.71 21.18 3.59
N LEU A 82 6.75 20.31 2.58
CA LEU A 82 5.54 19.72 2.00
C LEU A 82 4.93 18.65 2.92
N ALA A 83 3.60 18.57 2.93
CA ALA A 83 2.85 17.48 3.57
C ALA A 83 3.28 16.13 3.02
N ASP A 84 3.24 15.06 3.81
CA ASP A 84 3.50 13.70 3.31
C ASP A 84 2.42 13.26 2.31
N CYS A 85 2.65 12.21 1.54
CA CYS A 85 1.63 11.70 0.59
C CYS A 85 1.40 10.20 0.78
N LEU A 86 0.17 9.75 0.56
CA LEU A 86 -0.18 8.34 0.49
C LEU A 86 -0.95 8.09 -0.80
N ILE A 87 -0.43 7.22 -1.66
CA ILE A 87 -1.17 6.72 -2.82
C ILE A 87 -1.70 5.33 -2.46
N VAL A 88 -2.98 5.10 -2.73
CA VAL A 88 -3.64 3.81 -2.53
C VAL A 88 -4.25 3.37 -3.85
N LEU A 89 -3.94 2.17 -4.33
CA LEU A 89 -4.41 1.70 -5.63
C LEU A 89 -4.38 0.18 -5.74
N GLN A 90 -4.85 -0.32 -6.88
CA GLN A 90 -4.57 -1.67 -7.36
C GLN A 90 -3.78 -1.59 -8.67
N HIS A 91 -3.09 -2.67 -9.04
CA HIS A 91 -2.36 -2.75 -10.30
C HIS A 91 -3.02 -3.71 -11.28
N HIS A 92 -2.91 -3.40 -12.58
CA HIS A 92 -2.98 -4.45 -13.60
C HIS A 92 -1.92 -5.54 -13.30
N PRO A 93 -2.16 -6.80 -13.70
CA PRO A 93 -1.20 -7.89 -13.48
C PRO A 93 0.21 -7.52 -13.93
N VAL A 94 1.17 -7.62 -13.01
CA VAL A 94 2.56 -7.19 -13.24
C VAL A 94 3.51 -7.94 -12.31
N TYR A 95 4.69 -8.28 -12.82
CA TYR A 95 5.83 -8.68 -12.01
C TYR A 95 6.80 -7.52 -11.86
N THR A 96 7.34 -7.38 -10.64
CA THR A 96 8.40 -6.41 -10.37
C THR A 96 9.61 -7.09 -9.77
N LEU A 97 10.80 -6.72 -10.24
CA LEU A 97 12.09 -7.17 -9.75
C LEU A 97 12.71 -6.05 -8.91
N GLY A 98 12.85 -6.27 -7.61
CA GLY A 98 13.56 -5.36 -6.71
C GLY A 98 15.08 -5.44 -6.87
N THR A 99 15.81 -4.66 -6.07
CA THR A 99 17.28 -4.60 -6.13
C THR A 99 17.96 -5.90 -5.73
N GLY A 100 17.31 -6.74 -4.93
CA GLY A 100 17.81 -8.07 -4.54
C GLY A 100 17.41 -9.18 -5.51
N SER A 101 16.64 -8.88 -6.56
CA SER A 101 16.13 -9.91 -7.46
C SER A 101 17.10 -10.23 -8.60
N SER A 102 17.21 -11.51 -8.92
CA SER A 102 17.79 -12.02 -10.17
C SER A 102 16.68 -12.56 -11.09
N GLU A 103 17.05 -12.92 -12.32
CA GLU A 103 16.15 -13.61 -13.26
C GLU A 103 15.97 -15.10 -12.91
N GLU A 104 16.83 -15.67 -12.07
CA GLU A 104 16.73 -17.09 -11.65
C GLU A 104 15.52 -17.35 -10.75
N TYR A 105 14.94 -16.29 -10.19
CA TYR A 105 13.70 -16.33 -9.42
C TYR A 105 12.45 -16.30 -10.31
N LEU A 106 12.60 -16.36 -11.63
CA LEU A 106 11.51 -16.41 -12.59
C LEU A 106 11.41 -17.81 -13.17
N ASN A 107 10.22 -18.42 -13.06
CA ASN A 107 9.92 -19.71 -13.71
C ASN A 107 9.40 -19.51 -15.14
N PHE A 108 9.78 -18.41 -15.79
CA PHE A 108 9.40 -18.05 -17.16
C PHE A 108 10.50 -17.23 -17.85
N ASP A 109 10.49 -17.23 -19.19
CA ASP A 109 11.41 -16.42 -19.98
C ASP A 109 11.00 -14.94 -19.93
N VAL A 110 11.93 -14.08 -19.50
CA VAL A 110 11.82 -12.62 -19.45
C VAL A 110 11.38 -12.00 -20.79
N LYS A 111 11.73 -12.61 -21.92
CA LYS A 111 11.31 -12.14 -23.24
C LYS A 111 9.83 -12.42 -23.50
N ASN A 112 9.31 -13.49 -22.93
CA ASN A 112 7.95 -14.01 -23.09
C ASN A 112 7.21 -14.06 -21.74
N ALA A 113 7.37 -13.01 -20.92
CA ALA A 113 6.75 -12.93 -19.61
C ALA A 113 5.21 -12.92 -19.75
N PRO A 114 4.47 -13.64 -18.87
CA PRO A 114 3.01 -13.72 -18.99
C PRO A 114 2.30 -12.42 -18.61
N PHE A 115 2.99 -11.55 -17.86
CA PHE A 115 2.56 -10.19 -17.53
C PHE A 115 3.71 -9.21 -17.74
N ASP A 116 3.40 -7.91 -17.67
CA ASP A 116 4.44 -6.87 -17.70
C ASP A 116 5.49 -7.12 -16.61
N LEU A 117 6.75 -6.87 -16.94
CA LEU A 117 7.89 -7.13 -16.07
C LEU A 117 8.78 -5.88 -15.98
N TYR A 118 8.91 -5.35 -14.76
CA TYR A 118 9.71 -4.15 -14.49
C TYR A 118 10.83 -4.44 -13.49
N ARG A 119 12.03 -3.93 -13.77
CA ARG A 119 13.09 -3.82 -12.76
C ARG A 119 13.00 -2.46 -12.08
N THR A 120 13.08 -2.46 -10.75
CA THR A 120 12.70 -1.33 -9.90
C THR A 120 13.71 -1.13 -8.77
N GLU A 121 13.68 0.05 -8.14
CA GLU A 121 14.65 0.41 -7.10
C GLU A 121 14.25 -0.01 -5.69
N ARG A 122 13.05 -0.61 -5.50
CA ARG A 122 12.65 -1.12 -4.19
C ARG A 122 13.57 -2.23 -3.71
N GLY A 123 13.73 -2.31 -2.39
CA GLY A 123 14.31 -3.48 -1.76
C GLY A 123 13.48 -4.75 -1.99
N GLY A 124 14.06 -5.88 -1.61
CA GLY A 124 13.49 -7.20 -1.82
C GLY A 124 13.72 -7.74 -3.23
N GLU A 125 13.15 -8.91 -3.48
CA GLU A 125 13.35 -9.69 -4.70
C GLU A 125 12.17 -9.52 -5.67
N VAL A 126 11.78 -10.57 -6.39
CA VAL A 126 10.62 -10.60 -7.27
C VAL A 126 9.31 -10.59 -6.47
N THR A 127 8.28 -9.93 -7.00
CA THR A 127 6.89 -10.06 -6.50
C THR A 127 5.90 -9.87 -7.65
N TYR A 128 4.66 -10.26 -7.42
CA TYR A 128 3.51 -10.00 -8.27
C TYR A 128 2.60 -8.92 -7.65
N HIS A 129 1.98 -8.10 -8.51
CA HIS A 129 0.82 -7.27 -8.19
C HIS A 129 -0.29 -7.50 -9.20
N GLY A 130 -1.55 -7.40 -8.76
CA GLY A 130 -2.71 -7.61 -9.61
C GLY A 130 -4.02 -7.21 -8.93
N PRO A 131 -5.16 -7.40 -9.62
CA PRO A 131 -6.48 -7.13 -9.08
C PRO A 131 -6.73 -7.87 -7.75
N GLY A 132 -7.44 -7.21 -6.84
CA GLY A 132 -7.70 -7.71 -5.48
C GLY A 132 -6.54 -7.55 -4.50
N GLN A 133 -5.38 -7.06 -4.96
CA GLN A 133 -4.25 -6.68 -4.11
C GLN A 133 -4.25 -5.17 -3.89
N LEU A 134 -4.35 -4.75 -2.64
CA LEU A 134 -4.32 -3.33 -2.30
C LEU A 134 -2.89 -2.89 -2.03
N VAL A 135 -2.43 -1.89 -2.79
CA VAL A 135 -1.07 -1.38 -2.74
C VAL A 135 -1.08 0.03 -2.16
N LEU A 136 -0.24 0.26 -1.15
CA LEU A 136 -0.04 1.55 -0.53
C LEU A 136 1.39 2.01 -0.83
N TYR A 137 1.52 3.22 -1.35
CA TYR A 137 2.79 3.92 -1.55
C TYR A 137 2.88 5.16 -0.66
N PRO A 138 3.35 5.02 0.59
CA PRO A 138 3.62 6.16 1.45
C PRO A 138 4.90 6.87 1.01
N ILE A 139 4.75 8.15 0.63
CA ILE A 139 5.84 9.04 0.22
C ILE A 139 6.03 10.08 1.33
N ILE A 140 6.83 9.66 2.31
CA ILE A 140 7.01 10.32 3.60
C ILE A 140 8.43 10.87 3.72
N ASN A 141 8.59 12.05 4.32
CA ASN A 141 9.91 12.55 4.72
C ASN A 141 10.27 12.10 6.14
N LEU A 142 11.12 11.07 6.24
CA LEU A 142 11.51 10.44 7.52
C LEU A 142 12.23 11.37 8.50
N ARG A 143 12.71 12.54 8.06
CA ARG A 143 13.26 13.57 8.95
C ARG A 143 12.23 14.11 9.94
N HIS A 144 10.95 14.00 9.62
CA HIS A 144 9.85 14.41 10.49
C HIS A 144 9.42 13.34 11.49
N TYR A 145 9.99 12.15 11.38
CA TYR A 145 9.65 10.98 12.17
C TYR A 145 10.93 10.46 12.81
N LYS A 146 11.44 9.34 12.29
CA LYS A 146 12.71 8.75 12.65
C LYS A 146 13.47 8.44 11.37
N MET A 147 14.70 8.92 11.28
CA MET A 147 15.64 8.61 10.19
C MET A 147 16.21 7.18 10.34
N ASP A 148 15.32 6.20 10.31
CA ASP A 148 15.61 4.79 10.56
C ASP A 148 14.74 3.93 9.64
N LEU A 149 15.39 3.23 8.71
CA LEU A 149 14.71 2.40 7.71
C LEU A 149 14.11 1.14 8.31
N HIS A 150 14.73 0.58 9.35
CA HIS A 150 14.21 -0.60 10.03
C HIS A 150 12.94 -0.22 10.79
N TRP A 151 12.95 0.90 11.51
CA TRP A 151 11.74 1.43 12.14
C TRP A 151 10.62 1.65 11.11
N TYR A 152 10.93 2.31 9.99
CA TYR A 152 9.92 2.61 8.97
C TYR A 152 9.30 1.32 8.38
N LEU A 153 10.13 0.33 8.08
CA LEU A 153 9.67 -0.97 7.60
C LEU A 153 8.78 -1.68 8.64
N ARG A 154 9.22 -1.72 9.92
CA ARG A 154 8.42 -2.31 11.00
C ARG A 154 7.11 -1.55 11.23
N ALA A 155 7.08 -0.24 11.02
CA ALA A 155 5.87 0.57 11.09
C ALA A 155 4.87 0.18 9.99
N LEU A 156 5.32 -0.04 8.75
CA LEU A 156 4.44 -0.54 7.67
C LEU A 156 3.89 -1.94 7.96
N GLU A 157 4.70 -2.84 8.53
CA GLU A 157 4.21 -4.14 9.00
C GLU A 157 3.13 -3.98 10.09
N GLU A 158 3.33 -3.02 10.99
CA GLU A 158 2.39 -2.75 12.09
C GLU A 158 1.04 -2.27 11.58
N VAL A 159 1.02 -1.39 10.57
CA VAL A 159 -0.21 -0.94 9.89
C VAL A 159 -1.03 -2.14 9.41
N VAL A 160 -0.38 -3.08 8.71
CA VAL A 160 -1.06 -4.25 8.15
C VAL A 160 -1.53 -5.20 9.26
N ILE A 161 -0.69 -5.48 10.26
CA ILE A 161 -1.06 -6.37 11.38
C ILE A 161 -2.30 -5.83 12.10
N ARG A 162 -2.29 -4.54 12.45
CA ARG A 162 -3.43 -3.88 13.12
C ARG A 162 -4.67 -3.84 12.24
N ALA A 163 -4.50 -3.61 10.94
CA ALA A 163 -5.61 -3.59 10.00
C ALA A 163 -6.29 -4.97 9.87
N LEU A 164 -5.50 -6.03 9.74
CA LEU A 164 -5.97 -7.42 9.68
C LEU A 164 -6.68 -7.84 10.98
N SER A 165 -6.13 -7.46 12.13
CA SER A 165 -6.73 -7.77 13.44
C SER A 165 -8.07 -7.07 13.61
N SER A 166 -8.16 -5.79 13.29
CA SER A 166 -9.37 -4.99 13.54
C SER A 166 -10.50 -5.22 12.54
N ALA A 167 -10.17 -5.48 11.27
CA ALA A 167 -11.15 -5.68 10.21
C ALA A 167 -11.65 -7.12 10.09
N PHE A 168 -10.78 -8.10 10.30
CA PHE A 168 -11.05 -9.49 9.94
C PHE A 168 -10.81 -10.49 11.08
N ALA A 169 -10.41 -10.01 12.27
CA ALA A 169 -9.97 -10.87 13.38
C ALA A 169 -8.90 -11.89 12.93
N ILE A 170 -7.99 -11.46 12.07
CA ILE A 170 -6.85 -12.24 11.61
C ILE A 170 -5.64 -11.88 12.48
N GLN A 171 -5.11 -12.88 13.17
CA GLN A 171 -3.89 -12.77 13.99
C GLN A 171 -2.68 -12.94 13.07
N ALA A 172 -2.16 -11.83 12.58
CA ALA A 172 -0.97 -11.81 11.73
C ALA A 172 0.27 -11.40 12.54
N SER A 173 1.45 -11.83 12.09
CA SER A 173 2.70 -11.56 12.76
C SER A 173 3.83 -11.24 11.79
N ARG A 174 4.95 -10.81 12.36
CA ARG A 174 6.25 -10.76 11.68
C ARG A 174 6.92 -12.11 11.81
N VAL A 175 7.80 -12.43 10.87
CA VAL A 175 8.71 -13.57 11.00
C VAL A 175 10.13 -13.05 10.94
N GLU A 176 10.98 -13.48 11.88
CA GLU A 176 12.36 -13.03 11.96
C GLU A 176 13.12 -13.35 10.67
N GLY A 177 13.92 -12.40 10.19
CA GLY A 177 14.61 -12.50 8.90
C GLY A 177 13.74 -12.36 7.65
N LEU A 178 12.40 -12.32 7.76
CA LEU A 178 11.48 -12.35 6.62
C LEU A 178 10.53 -11.15 6.59
N THR A 179 10.94 -10.12 5.86
CA THR A 179 10.16 -8.91 5.64
C THR A 179 8.76 -9.21 5.12
N GLY A 180 7.75 -8.59 5.74
CA GLY A 180 6.34 -8.73 5.37
C GLY A 180 5.49 -9.19 6.54
N VAL A 181 4.20 -9.39 6.27
CA VAL A 181 3.22 -9.82 7.27
C VAL A 181 2.66 -11.18 6.93
N TRP A 182 2.60 -12.04 7.95
CA TRP A 182 2.42 -13.48 7.81
C TRP A 182 1.28 -13.99 8.69
N VAL A 183 0.61 -15.05 8.26
CA VAL A 183 -0.32 -15.84 9.07
C VAL A 183 0.08 -17.30 8.90
N GLY A 184 0.57 -17.94 9.97
CA GLY A 184 1.16 -19.26 9.86
C GLY A 184 2.34 -19.26 8.87
N ASN A 185 2.22 -20.05 7.79
CA ASN A 185 3.23 -20.13 6.73
C ASN A 185 2.92 -19.27 5.50
N GLU A 186 1.80 -18.55 5.51
CA GLU A 186 1.34 -17.75 4.37
C GLU A 186 1.71 -16.28 4.51
N LYS A 187 2.33 -15.72 3.47
CA LYS A 187 2.59 -14.29 3.37
C LYS A 187 1.36 -13.58 2.84
N LEU A 188 0.80 -12.68 3.63
CA LEU A 188 -0.36 -11.88 3.24
C LEU A 188 0.04 -10.52 2.67
N ALA A 189 1.11 -9.93 3.19
CA ALA A 189 1.60 -8.65 2.69
C ALA A 189 3.10 -8.65 2.41
N ALA A 190 3.44 -8.15 1.22
CA ALA A 190 4.80 -7.84 0.84
C ALA A 190 5.12 -6.39 1.20
N ILE A 191 6.35 -6.14 1.64
CA ILE A 191 6.84 -4.78 1.93
C ILE A 191 8.17 -4.62 1.22
N GLY A 192 8.23 -3.63 0.35
CA GLY A 192 9.40 -3.29 -0.45
C GLY A 192 9.46 -1.79 -0.60
N ILE A 193 10.45 -1.17 0.02
CA ILE A 193 10.60 0.28 0.06
C ILE A 193 11.87 0.72 -0.65
N LYS A 194 11.90 1.99 -1.07
CA LYS A 194 13.11 2.72 -1.39
C LYS A 194 13.09 4.07 -0.68
N VAL A 195 14.27 4.56 -0.33
CA VAL A 195 14.45 5.88 0.26
C VAL A 195 15.50 6.64 -0.52
N SER A 196 15.19 7.90 -0.88
CA SER A 196 16.11 8.84 -1.50
C SER A 196 16.14 10.12 -0.67
N GLN A 197 17.30 10.47 -0.10
CA GLN A 197 17.44 11.64 0.77
C GLN A 197 16.35 11.71 1.85
N TRP A 198 16.11 10.60 2.55
CA TRP A 198 15.08 10.43 3.59
C TRP A 198 13.63 10.61 3.14
N ILE A 199 13.36 10.66 1.83
CA ILE A 199 11.99 10.60 1.29
C ILE A 199 11.74 9.19 0.79
N THR A 200 10.68 8.56 1.30
CA THR A 200 10.30 7.17 0.99
C THR A 200 9.51 7.10 -0.31
N TYR A 201 9.52 5.95 -0.97
CA TYR A 201 8.58 5.54 -2.01
C TYR A 201 8.62 4.02 -2.18
N HIS A 202 7.78 3.48 -3.06
CA HIS A 202 7.22 2.13 -2.94
C HIS A 202 6.51 1.99 -1.59
N GLY A 203 6.38 0.79 -1.03
CA GLY A 203 5.58 0.62 0.17
C GLY A 203 5.21 -0.83 0.44
N LEU A 204 3.90 -1.05 0.57
CA LEU A 204 3.34 -2.35 0.94
C LEU A 204 2.25 -2.77 -0.04
N ALA A 205 2.06 -4.07 -0.18
CA ALA A 205 1.00 -4.68 -0.97
C ALA A 205 0.34 -5.79 -0.15
N LEU A 206 -0.96 -5.67 0.13
CA LEU A 206 -1.75 -6.63 0.89
C LEU A 206 -2.64 -7.43 -0.07
N ASN A 207 -2.51 -8.76 -0.01
CA ASN A 207 -3.37 -9.67 -0.75
C ASN A 207 -4.74 -9.79 -0.06
N ILE A 208 -5.78 -9.20 -0.64
CA ILE A 208 -7.13 -9.25 -0.05
C ILE A 208 -7.93 -10.34 -0.75
N THR A 209 -8.26 -10.10 -2.01
CA THR A 209 -9.00 -11.03 -2.88
C THR A 209 -8.16 -11.49 -4.06
N THR A 210 -6.87 -11.13 -4.04
CA THR A 210 -5.86 -11.41 -5.07
C THR A 210 -5.85 -12.88 -5.45
N ASP A 211 -5.84 -13.12 -6.76
CA ASP A 211 -5.46 -14.43 -7.30
C ASP A 211 -3.98 -14.68 -6.99
N ILE A 212 -3.71 -15.73 -6.24
CA ILE A 212 -2.35 -16.09 -5.82
C ILE A 212 -1.62 -16.96 -6.85
N THR A 213 -2.32 -17.50 -7.86
CA THR A 213 -1.73 -18.37 -8.91
C THR A 213 -0.52 -17.75 -9.61
N PRO A 214 -0.47 -16.43 -9.91
CA PRO A 214 0.72 -15.79 -10.48
C PRO A 214 1.98 -15.91 -9.62
N PHE A 215 1.86 -16.10 -8.30
CA PHE A 215 3.03 -16.30 -7.45
C PHE A 215 3.73 -17.65 -7.70
N ASP A 216 3.05 -18.64 -8.27
CA ASP A 216 3.65 -19.95 -8.62
C ASP A 216 4.69 -19.84 -9.75
N HIS A 217 4.62 -18.76 -10.54
CA HIS A 217 5.55 -18.48 -11.62
C HIS A 217 6.83 -17.77 -11.15
N ILE A 218 6.97 -17.48 -9.86
CA ILE A 218 8.13 -16.80 -9.28
C ILE A 218 8.60 -17.49 -8.01
N ILE A 219 9.84 -17.23 -7.61
CA ILE A 219 10.40 -17.68 -6.33
C ILE A 219 10.58 -16.44 -5.44
N PRO A 220 9.57 -16.06 -4.64
CA PRO A 220 9.66 -14.87 -3.81
C PRO A 220 10.59 -15.09 -2.61
N CYS A 221 11.50 -14.14 -2.37
CA CYS A 221 12.41 -14.16 -1.21
C CYS A 221 13.38 -15.37 -1.18
N GLY A 222 13.65 -16.04 -2.30
CA GLY A 222 14.60 -17.16 -2.42
C GLY A 222 14.25 -18.39 -1.58
N ILE A 223 13.05 -18.42 -1.00
CA ILE A 223 12.61 -19.46 -0.05
C ILE A 223 11.43 -20.20 -0.66
N GLN A 224 11.64 -21.46 -1.01
CA GLN A 224 10.62 -22.31 -1.63
C GLN A 224 9.59 -22.86 -0.63
N ASP A 225 9.91 -22.89 0.67
CA ASP A 225 9.09 -23.54 1.70
C ASP A 225 7.95 -22.65 2.26
N ARG A 226 7.66 -21.52 1.62
CA ARG A 226 6.68 -20.54 2.12
C ARG A 226 5.64 -20.19 1.08
N GLN A 227 4.40 -20.08 1.54
CA GLN A 227 3.25 -19.85 0.69
C GLN A 227 2.88 -18.37 0.67
N VAL A 228 2.16 -17.98 -0.38
CA VAL A 228 1.51 -16.67 -0.47
C VAL A 228 0.02 -16.88 -0.27
N GLY A 229 -0.58 -16.09 0.62
CA GLY A 229 -1.99 -16.19 0.97
C GLY A 229 -2.74 -14.91 0.66
N SER A 230 -4.06 -14.94 0.88
CA SER A 230 -4.94 -13.77 0.78
C SER A 230 -5.95 -13.75 1.92
N VAL A 231 -6.48 -12.58 2.25
CA VAL A 231 -7.54 -12.43 3.27
C VAL A 231 -8.74 -13.31 2.94
N LYS A 232 -9.22 -13.28 1.69
CA LYS A 232 -10.35 -14.09 1.22
C LYS A 232 -10.06 -15.59 1.36
N GLY A 233 -8.85 -16.02 1.03
CA GLY A 233 -8.40 -17.41 1.21
C GLY A 233 -8.53 -17.87 2.66
N LEU A 234 -7.92 -17.12 3.59
CA LEU A 234 -7.98 -17.44 5.02
C LEU A 234 -9.40 -17.41 5.59
N LEU A 235 -10.23 -16.47 5.16
CA LEU A 235 -11.62 -16.41 5.60
C LEU A 235 -12.36 -17.67 5.14
N LYS A 236 -12.26 -18.06 3.86
CA LYS A 236 -12.87 -19.29 3.35
C LYS A 236 -12.45 -20.53 4.15
N GLU A 237 -11.17 -20.66 4.48
CA GLU A 237 -10.68 -21.77 5.30
C GLU A 237 -11.29 -21.78 6.71
N LYS A 238 -11.36 -20.61 7.37
CA LYS A 238 -12.02 -20.47 8.67
C LYS A 238 -13.50 -20.88 8.62
N PHE A 239 -14.22 -20.53 7.55
CA PHE A 239 -15.62 -20.95 7.38
C PHE A 239 -15.74 -22.46 7.12
N ARG A 240 -14.86 -23.03 6.30
CA ARG A 240 -14.81 -24.49 6.06
C ARG A 240 -14.56 -25.27 7.35
N GLN A 241 -13.65 -24.80 8.20
CA GLN A 241 -13.37 -25.40 9.52
C GLN A 241 -14.58 -25.35 10.48
N LYS A 242 -15.48 -24.37 10.30
CA LYS A 242 -16.73 -24.24 11.07
C LYS A 242 -17.88 -25.08 10.51
N GLY A 243 -17.65 -25.87 9.45
CA GLY A 243 -18.63 -26.81 8.91
C GLY A 243 -19.54 -26.25 7.81
N TYR A 244 -19.28 -25.03 7.31
CA TYR A 244 -19.97 -24.49 6.14
C TYR A 244 -19.50 -25.20 4.86
N ARG A 245 -20.43 -25.56 3.98
CA ARG A 245 -20.17 -26.30 2.75
C ARG A 245 -19.90 -25.36 1.58
N GLU A 246 -19.08 -25.84 0.65
CA GLU A 246 -18.82 -25.20 -0.64
C GLU A 246 -20.13 -25.21 -1.47
N GLY A 247 -20.88 -24.11 -1.44
CA GLY A 247 -22.23 -24.01 -2.00
C GLY A 247 -23.27 -23.36 -1.08
N ASP A 248 -22.97 -23.23 0.22
CA ASP A 248 -23.69 -22.28 1.07
C ASP A 248 -23.34 -20.87 0.54
N GLU A 249 -24.32 -20.00 0.28
CA GLU A 249 -24.15 -18.64 -0.27
C GLU A 249 -23.39 -17.69 0.68
N ILE A 250 -22.21 -18.06 1.14
CA ILE A 250 -21.24 -17.15 1.77
C ILE A 250 -20.30 -16.69 0.65
N GLY A 251 -20.89 -16.01 -0.33
CA GLY A 251 -20.14 -15.29 -1.34
C GLY A 251 -19.58 -14.04 -0.68
N PHE A 252 -18.27 -14.00 -0.41
CA PHE A 252 -17.63 -12.73 -0.12
C PHE A 252 -17.67 -11.88 -1.38
N ASP A 253 -18.30 -10.72 -1.31
CA ASP A 253 -18.15 -9.70 -2.33
C ASP A 253 -16.72 -9.16 -2.27
N ASP A 254 -16.03 -9.23 -3.41
CA ASP A 254 -14.63 -8.82 -3.49
C ASP A 254 -14.48 -7.32 -3.28
N TYR A 255 -15.44 -6.53 -3.74
CA TYR A 255 -15.44 -5.09 -3.51
C TYR A 255 -15.61 -4.76 -2.03
N GLU A 256 -16.55 -5.42 -1.35
CA GLU A 256 -16.77 -5.23 0.09
C GLU A 256 -15.52 -5.59 0.92
N LEU A 257 -14.86 -6.72 0.62
CA LEU A 257 -13.61 -7.09 1.31
C LEU A 257 -12.50 -6.07 1.07
N ILE A 258 -12.38 -5.54 -0.15
CA ILE A 258 -11.42 -4.50 -0.49
C ILE A 258 -11.70 -3.22 0.29
N ASP A 259 -12.97 -2.80 0.38
CA ASP A 259 -13.38 -1.57 1.09
C ASP A 259 -13.13 -1.67 2.60
N ILE A 260 -13.46 -2.82 3.18
CA ILE A 260 -13.21 -3.09 4.60
C ILE A 260 -11.70 -3.04 4.89
N ALA A 261 -10.88 -3.69 4.06
CA ALA A 261 -9.43 -3.67 4.21
C ALA A 261 -8.85 -2.27 4.00
N HIS A 262 -9.31 -1.54 2.98
CA HIS A 262 -8.90 -0.18 2.68
C HIS A 262 -9.17 0.76 3.87
N LYS A 263 -10.41 0.79 4.36
CA LYS A 263 -10.80 1.62 5.51
C LYS A 263 -9.94 1.34 6.74
N SER A 264 -9.67 0.06 7.00
CA SER A 264 -8.84 -0.37 8.12
C SER A 264 -7.37 0.05 7.95
N LEU A 265 -6.79 -0.18 6.78
CA LEU A 265 -5.41 0.23 6.46
C LEU A 265 -5.22 1.74 6.56
N ILE A 266 -6.15 2.53 6.03
CA ILE A 266 -6.10 3.99 6.14
C ILE A 266 -6.12 4.43 7.60
N LYS A 267 -7.05 3.90 8.40
CA LYS A 267 -7.15 4.21 9.82
C LYS A 267 -5.85 3.87 10.54
N GLU A 268 -5.36 2.64 10.39
CA GLU A 268 -4.16 2.19 11.11
C GLU A 268 -2.89 2.87 10.60
N PHE A 269 -2.82 3.26 9.33
CA PHE A 269 -1.75 4.11 8.81
C PHE A 269 -1.71 5.46 9.53
N CYS A 270 -2.86 6.12 9.66
CA CYS A 270 -2.96 7.40 10.37
C CYS A 270 -2.57 7.28 11.85
N GLU A 271 -2.93 6.17 12.50
CA GLU A 271 -2.56 5.91 13.88
C GLU A 271 -1.08 5.55 14.06
N VAL A 272 -0.48 4.76 13.15
CA VAL A 272 0.93 4.40 13.26
C VAL A 272 1.84 5.59 12.94
N PHE A 273 1.49 6.37 11.92
CA PHE A 273 2.26 7.54 11.50
C PHE A 273 1.79 8.85 12.14
N GLN A 274 0.80 8.82 13.03
CA GLN A 274 0.31 10.03 13.72
C GLN A 274 0.03 11.18 12.73
N CYS A 275 -0.72 10.87 11.68
CA CYS A 275 -1.03 11.81 10.60
C CYS A 275 -2.54 11.94 10.37
N ASP A 276 -2.93 13.06 9.76
CA ASP A 276 -4.29 13.35 9.33
C ASP A 276 -4.33 13.40 7.81
N LEU A 277 -5.26 12.67 7.22
CA LEU A 277 -5.41 12.65 5.77
C LEU A 277 -6.13 13.91 5.30
N GLY A 278 -5.41 14.73 4.54
CA GLY A 278 -5.99 15.82 3.77
C GLY A 278 -6.50 15.27 2.45
N VAL A 279 -7.79 15.44 2.17
CA VAL A 279 -8.31 15.29 0.81
C VAL A 279 -7.90 16.55 0.05
N ASN A 280 -7.04 16.41 -0.96
CA ASN A 280 -6.54 17.53 -1.72
C ASN A 280 -7.64 18.04 -2.67
N LEU A 281 -8.48 18.97 -2.20
CA LEU A 281 -9.36 19.76 -3.05
C LEU A 281 -8.51 20.88 -3.67
N CYS A 282 -8.21 20.82 -4.97
CA CYS A 282 -7.74 22.02 -5.68
C CYS A 282 -9.00 22.74 -6.12
N GLU A 283 -9.19 23.95 -5.64
CA GLU A 283 -10.07 24.89 -6.31
C GLU A 283 -9.57 25.01 -7.76
N LYS A 284 -10.46 24.74 -8.72
CA LYS A 284 -10.20 25.12 -10.10
C LYS A 284 -10.08 26.64 -10.09
N GLU A 285 -8.90 27.17 -10.38
CA GLU A 285 -8.78 28.55 -10.83
C GLU A 285 -9.65 28.67 -12.08
N THR A 286 -10.86 29.20 -11.92
CA THR A 286 -11.66 29.67 -13.03
C THR A 286 -10.94 30.89 -13.59
N GLY A 287 -10.10 30.66 -14.60
CA GLY A 287 -9.55 31.72 -15.40
C GLY A 287 -10.68 32.58 -15.95
N SER A 288 -10.75 33.83 -15.48
CA SER A 288 -11.60 34.86 -16.03
C SER A 288 -11.14 35.15 -17.46
N PHE A 289 -11.86 34.63 -18.45
CA PHE A 289 -11.82 35.19 -19.80
C PHE A 289 -12.46 36.58 -19.74
N VAL A 290 -11.62 37.59 -19.95
CA VAL A 290 -12.07 38.96 -20.22
C VAL A 290 -12.28 39.02 -21.74
N ASP A 291 -13.53 39.11 -22.18
CA ASP A 291 -13.85 39.41 -23.57
C ASP A 291 -13.44 40.86 -23.89
N PRO A 292 -12.72 41.12 -24.99
CA PRO A 292 -12.52 42.49 -25.47
C PRO A 292 -13.74 42.94 -26.29
N LEU A 293 -14.26 44.12 -25.94
CA LEU A 293 -15.01 44.99 -26.86
C LEU A 293 -14.02 45.85 -27.66
#